data_AF-A0A7V2P613-F1
#
_entry.id   AF-A0A7V2P613-F1
#
_cell.length_a   1.000
_cell.length_b   1.000
_cell.length_c   1.000
_cell.angle_alpha   90.00
_cell.angle_beta   90.00
_cell.angle_gamma   90.00
#
_symmetry.space_group_name_H-M   'P 1'
#
loop_
_entity.id
_entity.type
_entity.pdbx_description
1 polymer ?
#
loop_
_entity_poly.entity_id
_entity_poly.type
_entity_poly.pdbx_seq_one_letter_code
_entity_poly.pdbx_strand_id
1 'polypeptide(L)'
;MILRDIEQHILEQQRDGSVYPQYEGYCLSNIPSAVQYLFGLRTTNSLSPILDKAGIVPTRRQKVVALLLDGFGWSQWLRYADRYEFLKRFTERGVLAPVTSVFPSTTSSAVTTIHSGLTPQEHGLPEWWVYFEELQQIIITLLFRPLDGDRVDQLLESGVSPRILFDGDTWYGALGESGIPAFNLINDAFKNSAYSSVVLKDSTMVPFVGASGLVKALCSKLTEVASPAYFLAYWGEIDGVAHSYGVHSEPYIAELELLLPLLQKEFIERLPGKVAEETVLLVFADHGQISVDPKETIYLNKFPKLVANLRTGPDGEKILPWGSARDVFLAVEEGRLDETITFLTEVLEGKVRVLKTDEALRDGMFGHGGLHTRFESRLGDILLLPEGNLTLWYERPHRKEFSMLGMHGGLSPDEMLVPLAAARISDLQ
;
A
#
# COMPACT_ATOMS: atom_id res chain seq x y z
N MET A 1 0.17 10.72 -22.17
CA MET A 1 1.61 11.09 -22.18
C MET A 1 2.33 10.41 -21.02
N ILE A 2 3.54 9.86 -21.22
CA ILE A 2 4.35 9.28 -20.14
C ILE A 2 5.41 10.28 -19.67
N LEU A 3 5.45 10.59 -18.37
CA LEU A 3 6.40 11.53 -17.75
C LEU A 3 7.68 10.82 -17.31
N ARG A 4 8.54 10.50 -18.29
CA ARG A 4 9.83 9.82 -18.07
C ARG A 4 10.86 10.67 -17.32
N ASP A 5 10.70 11.99 -17.33
CA ASP A 5 11.53 12.94 -16.56
C ASP A 5 11.42 12.70 -15.05
N ILE A 6 10.22 12.37 -14.57
CA ILE A 6 9.98 12.06 -13.16
C ILE A 6 10.63 10.73 -12.77
N GLU A 7 10.54 9.72 -13.65
CA GLU A 7 11.21 8.42 -13.45
C GLU A 7 12.71 8.60 -13.24
N GLN A 8 13.35 9.36 -14.13
CA GLN A 8 14.78 9.66 -14.04
C GLN A 8 15.11 10.40 -12.75
N HIS A 9 14.34 11.41 -12.38
CA HIS A 9 14.55 12.17 -11.15
C HIS A 9 14.48 11.30 -9.88
N ILE A 10 13.53 10.36 -9.81
CA ILE A 10 13.42 9.42 -8.68
C ILE A 10 14.60 8.47 -8.66
N LEU A 11 14.96 7.89 -9.82
CA LEU A 11 16.05 6.92 -9.93
C LEU A 11 17.44 7.53 -9.73
N GLU A 12 17.64 8.82 -9.99
CA GLU A 12 18.89 9.54 -9.68
C GLU A 12 19.14 9.66 -8.16
N GLN A 13 18.09 9.56 -7.35
CA GLN A 13 18.15 9.63 -5.88
C GLN A 13 18.24 8.25 -5.22
N GLN A 14 18.29 7.18 -6.02
CA GLN A 14 18.42 5.82 -5.49
C GLN A 14 19.76 5.67 -4.74
N ARG A 15 19.76 4.84 -3.69
CA ARG A 15 20.97 4.51 -2.91
C ARG A 15 21.11 3.00 -2.90
N ASP A 16 22.25 2.51 -3.38
CA ASP A 16 22.56 1.07 -3.43
C ASP A 16 21.48 0.24 -4.15
N GLY A 17 20.93 0.78 -5.26
CA GLY A 17 19.85 0.15 -6.02
C GLY A 17 18.47 0.19 -5.35
N SER A 18 18.35 0.85 -4.19
CA SER A 18 17.10 1.03 -3.45
C SER A 18 16.45 2.39 -3.74
N VAL A 19 15.14 2.38 -3.94
CA VAL A 19 14.30 3.57 -4.11
C VAL A 19 13.65 3.90 -2.78
N TYR A 20 13.96 5.07 -2.22
CA TYR A 20 13.36 5.53 -0.97
C TYR A 20 12.11 6.37 -1.26
N PRO A 21 11.14 6.43 -0.33
CA PRO A 21 9.93 7.23 -0.52
C PRO A 21 10.21 8.72 -0.74
N GLN A 22 9.56 9.32 -1.73
CA GLN A 22 9.65 10.74 -2.06
C GLN A 22 8.52 11.54 -1.38
N TYR A 23 8.41 11.45 -0.05
CA TYR A 23 7.28 11.98 0.73
C TYR A 23 6.96 13.47 0.47
N GLU A 24 7.98 14.31 0.25
CA GLU A 24 7.78 15.75 -0.07
C GLU A 24 7.38 16.01 -1.53
N GLY A 25 7.42 14.98 -2.38
CA GLY A 25 7.31 15.07 -3.83
C GLY A 25 6.45 13.96 -4.43
N TYR A 26 7.06 13.16 -5.29
CA TYR A 26 6.39 12.11 -6.07
C TYR A 26 6.17 10.84 -5.24
N CYS A 27 5.29 10.90 -4.24
CA CYS A 27 4.91 9.75 -3.41
C CYS A 27 3.38 9.61 -3.36
N LEU A 28 2.88 8.37 -3.25
CA LEU A 28 1.46 8.09 -3.12
C LEU A 28 0.82 8.73 -1.87
N SER A 29 1.61 9.06 -0.85
CA SER A 29 1.13 9.78 0.35
C SER A 29 0.56 11.16 0.01
N ASN A 30 0.93 11.72 -1.16
CA ASN A 30 0.40 12.98 -1.66
C ASN A 30 -0.87 12.82 -2.53
N ILE A 31 -1.41 11.61 -2.69
CA ILE A 31 -2.67 11.41 -3.42
C ILE A 31 -3.86 12.08 -2.71
N PRO A 32 -4.04 11.96 -1.37
CA PRO A 32 -5.09 12.68 -0.65
C PRO A 32 -5.04 14.21 -0.86
N SER A 33 -3.85 14.82 -0.81
CA SER A 33 -3.68 16.25 -1.10
C SER A 33 -3.96 16.56 -2.58
N ALA A 34 -3.58 15.67 -3.51
CA ALA A 34 -3.92 15.81 -4.92
C ALA A 34 -5.43 15.80 -5.18
N VAL A 35 -6.18 14.92 -4.51
CA VAL A 35 -7.65 14.89 -4.59
C VAL A 35 -8.26 16.18 -4.02
N GLN A 36 -7.79 16.65 -2.87
CA GLN A 36 -8.26 17.91 -2.29
C GLN A 36 -7.98 19.11 -3.21
N TYR A 37 -6.80 19.13 -3.84
CA TYR A 37 -6.44 20.12 -4.86
C TYR A 37 -7.42 20.11 -6.04
N LEU A 38 -7.81 18.94 -6.54
CA LEU A 38 -8.79 18.82 -7.63
C LEU A 38 -10.13 19.47 -7.25
N PHE A 39 -10.56 19.42 -5.99
CA PHE A 39 -11.77 20.11 -5.55
C PHE A 39 -11.59 21.62 -5.30
N GLY A 40 -10.39 22.16 -5.53
CA GLY A 40 -10.05 23.56 -5.29
C GLY A 40 -9.86 23.91 -3.82
N LEU A 41 -9.57 22.91 -2.97
CA LEU A 41 -9.21 23.13 -1.57
C LEU A 41 -7.74 23.55 -1.47
N ARG A 42 -7.41 24.32 -0.43
CA ARG A 42 -6.02 24.78 -0.19
C ARG A 42 -5.22 23.64 0.42
N THR A 43 -4.13 23.27 -0.22
CA THR A 43 -3.28 22.15 0.20
C THR A 43 -1.87 22.30 -0.38
N THR A 44 -0.89 21.67 0.25
CA THR A 44 0.47 21.47 -0.28
C THR A 44 0.46 20.24 -1.19
N ASN A 45 -0.09 20.38 -2.40
CA ASN A 45 -0.14 19.27 -3.36
C ASN A 45 1.12 19.23 -4.22
N SER A 46 2.04 18.32 -3.89
CA SER A 46 3.27 18.10 -4.68
C SER A 46 3.05 17.33 -5.99
N LEU A 47 1.86 16.74 -6.21
CA LEU A 47 1.52 16.01 -7.43
C LEU A 47 0.78 16.88 -8.47
N SER A 48 0.45 18.14 -8.17
CA SER A 48 -0.20 19.05 -9.12
C SER A 48 0.55 19.18 -10.46
N PRO A 49 1.90 19.16 -10.54
CA PRO A 49 2.57 19.26 -11.84
C PRO A 49 2.26 18.09 -12.78
N ILE A 50 1.94 16.91 -12.25
CA ILE A 50 1.51 15.75 -13.06
C ILE A 50 0.12 16.02 -13.64
N LEU A 51 -0.81 16.49 -12.80
CA LEU A 51 -2.20 16.77 -13.19
C LEU A 51 -2.29 17.93 -14.18
N ASP A 52 -1.50 18.99 -13.98
CA ASP A 52 -1.46 20.16 -14.85
C ASP A 52 -0.96 19.79 -16.26
N LYS A 53 0.00 18.86 -16.37
CA LYS A 53 0.47 18.30 -17.64
C LYS A 53 -0.62 17.54 -18.42
N ALA A 54 -1.67 17.05 -17.76
CA ALA A 54 -2.87 16.49 -18.40
C ALA A 54 -3.97 17.53 -18.66
N GLY A 55 -3.75 18.80 -18.34
CA GLY A 55 -4.80 19.83 -18.40
C GLY A 55 -5.92 19.61 -17.36
N ILE A 56 -5.68 18.80 -16.32
CA ILE A 56 -6.64 18.54 -15.26
C ILE A 56 -6.52 19.65 -14.22
N VAL A 57 -7.38 20.65 -14.37
CA VAL A 57 -7.42 21.81 -13.47
C VAL A 57 -8.43 21.62 -12.33
N PRO A 58 -8.21 22.23 -11.16
CA PRO A 58 -9.17 22.25 -10.06
C PRO A 58 -10.53 22.85 -10.44
N THR A 59 -11.61 22.21 -9.99
CA THR A 59 -12.96 22.78 -10.05
C THR A 59 -13.79 22.34 -8.85
N ARG A 60 -14.64 23.24 -8.35
CA ARG A 60 -15.51 22.98 -7.20
C ARG A 60 -16.69 22.07 -7.52
N ARG A 61 -16.92 21.76 -8.80
CA ARG A 61 -18.04 20.94 -9.29
C ARG A 61 -17.53 19.88 -10.25
N GLN A 62 -16.78 18.92 -9.74
CA GLN A 62 -16.42 17.69 -10.44
C GLN A 62 -16.53 16.48 -9.53
N LYS A 63 -16.43 15.30 -10.11
CA LYS A 63 -16.25 14.04 -9.40
C LYS A 63 -14.81 13.61 -9.56
N VAL A 64 -14.24 13.02 -8.51
CA VAL A 64 -12.90 12.42 -8.58
C VAL A 64 -13.04 10.95 -8.22
N VAL A 65 -12.63 10.08 -9.14
CA VAL A 65 -12.51 8.64 -8.93
C VAL A 65 -11.05 8.30 -8.78
N ALA A 66 -10.69 7.72 -7.65
CA ALA A 66 -9.42 7.06 -7.41
C ALA A 66 -9.62 5.54 -7.57
N LEU A 67 -8.97 4.93 -8.55
CA LEU A 67 -8.94 3.48 -8.74
C LEU A 67 -7.57 2.96 -8.27
N LEU A 68 -7.56 2.30 -7.11
CA LEU A 68 -6.38 1.68 -6.54
C LEU A 68 -6.33 0.21 -6.96
N LEU A 69 -5.34 -0.14 -7.77
CA LEU A 69 -5.05 -1.49 -8.25
C LEU A 69 -3.89 -2.06 -7.42
N ASP A 70 -4.22 -2.87 -6.41
CA ASP A 70 -3.24 -3.40 -5.45
C ASP A 70 -2.15 -4.23 -6.16
N GLY A 71 -0.89 -3.99 -5.84
CA GLY A 71 0.25 -4.69 -6.42
C GLY A 71 0.52 -4.42 -7.91
N PHE A 72 -0.23 -3.51 -8.57
CA PHE A 72 -0.06 -3.19 -9.99
C PHE A 72 0.97 -2.08 -10.22
N GLY A 73 2.23 -2.38 -9.90
CA GLY A 73 3.36 -1.46 -9.95
C GLY A 73 3.71 -0.87 -11.32
N TRP A 74 4.71 0.01 -11.32
CA TRP A 74 5.11 0.80 -12.49
C TRP A 74 5.61 -0.07 -13.64
N SER A 75 6.45 -1.07 -13.35
CA SER A 75 6.99 -1.97 -14.37
C SER A 75 5.90 -2.86 -14.97
N GLN A 76 4.91 -3.28 -14.16
CA GLN A 76 3.72 -3.99 -14.62
C GLN A 76 2.92 -3.11 -15.60
N TRP A 77 2.63 -1.86 -15.23
CA TRP A 77 1.90 -0.94 -16.13
C TRP A 77 2.62 -0.81 -17.48
N LEU A 78 3.92 -0.49 -17.47
CA LEU A 78 4.70 -0.31 -18.70
C LEU A 78 4.71 -1.57 -19.57
N ARG A 79 4.83 -2.75 -18.96
CA ARG A 79 4.84 -4.03 -19.68
C ARG A 79 3.53 -4.32 -20.39
N TYR A 80 2.41 -3.93 -19.80
CA TYR A 80 1.07 -4.28 -20.28
C TYR A 80 0.33 -3.14 -20.97
N ALA A 81 0.88 -1.92 -20.98
CA ALA A 81 0.23 -0.72 -21.52
C ALA A 81 -0.28 -0.90 -22.95
N ASP A 82 0.53 -1.47 -23.85
CA ASP A 82 0.17 -1.64 -25.27
C ASP A 82 -0.79 -2.82 -25.51
N ARG A 83 -0.94 -3.73 -24.54
CA ARG A 83 -1.81 -4.92 -24.65
C ARG A 83 -3.25 -4.62 -24.31
N TYR A 84 -3.51 -3.71 -23.37
CA TYR A 84 -4.84 -3.43 -22.86
C TYR A 84 -5.23 -1.98 -23.13
N GLU A 85 -6.31 -1.81 -23.87
CA GLU A 85 -6.83 -0.50 -24.29
C GLU A 85 -7.04 0.45 -23.10
N PHE A 86 -7.52 -0.05 -21.95
CA PHE A 86 -7.70 0.75 -20.74
C PHE A 86 -6.42 1.48 -20.33
N LEU A 87 -5.28 0.78 -20.31
CA LEU A 87 -3.97 1.35 -19.92
C LEU A 87 -3.43 2.26 -21.02
N LYS A 88 -3.54 1.80 -22.29
CA LYS A 88 -3.08 2.53 -23.47
C LYS A 88 -3.72 3.91 -23.60
N ARG A 89 -5.01 4.05 -23.29
CA ARG A 89 -5.70 5.35 -23.41
C ARG A 89 -5.12 6.42 -22.49
N PHE A 90 -4.57 6.08 -21.32
CA PHE A 90 -3.87 7.06 -20.47
C PHE A 90 -2.56 7.54 -21.10
N THR A 91 -1.82 6.65 -21.79
CA THR A 91 -0.56 7.04 -22.44
C THR A 91 -0.82 7.88 -23.68
N GLU A 92 -1.95 7.71 -24.36
CA GLU A 92 -2.31 8.49 -25.55
C GLU A 92 -3.08 9.78 -25.24
N ARG A 93 -4.00 9.75 -24.28
CA ARG A 93 -5.02 10.80 -24.07
C ARG A 93 -5.05 11.38 -22.66
N GLY A 94 -4.28 10.82 -21.73
CA GLY A 94 -4.14 11.34 -20.36
C GLY A 94 -2.68 11.64 -20.02
N VAL A 95 -2.34 11.49 -18.74
CA VAL A 95 -0.96 11.46 -18.24
C VAL A 95 -0.72 10.17 -17.47
N LEU A 96 0.53 9.71 -17.51
CA LEU A 96 1.06 8.61 -16.73
C LEU A 96 2.43 9.02 -16.19
N ALA A 97 2.65 8.89 -14.89
CA ALA A 97 3.93 9.16 -14.24
C ALA A 97 4.22 8.11 -13.15
N PRO A 98 5.49 7.81 -12.87
CA PRO A 98 5.81 7.04 -11.67
C PRO A 98 5.75 7.95 -10.44
N VAL A 99 5.25 7.40 -9.35
CA VAL A 99 5.43 7.92 -7.98
C VAL A 99 5.98 6.79 -7.12
N THR A 100 6.58 7.10 -5.98
CA THR A 100 7.00 6.09 -5.01
C THR A 100 5.84 5.67 -4.13
N SER A 101 5.87 4.42 -3.67
CA SER A 101 5.14 3.99 -2.49
C SER A 101 5.66 4.70 -1.24
N VAL A 102 5.01 4.42 -0.11
CA VAL A 102 5.56 4.64 1.21
C VAL A 102 6.48 3.47 1.59
N PHE A 103 7.23 3.59 2.68
CA PHE A 103 7.98 2.46 3.22
C PHE A 103 7.48 2.11 4.64
N PRO A 104 7.29 0.81 4.97
CA PRO A 104 7.37 -0.35 4.06
C PRO A 104 6.35 -0.29 2.92
N SER A 105 6.70 -0.86 1.76
CA SER A 105 5.86 -0.84 0.56
C SER A 105 4.80 -1.94 0.61
N THR A 106 3.95 -1.89 1.63
CA THR A 106 2.93 -2.90 1.90
C THR A 106 1.53 -2.31 1.92
N THR A 107 0.55 -3.12 1.55
CA THR A 107 -0.87 -2.75 1.55
C THR A 107 -1.29 -2.11 2.87
N SER A 108 -0.87 -2.68 4.00
CA SER A 108 -1.23 -2.16 5.32
C SER A 108 -0.77 -0.72 5.53
N SER A 109 0.46 -0.44 5.17
CA SER A 109 1.09 0.87 5.28
C SER A 109 0.48 1.86 4.29
N ALA A 110 0.49 1.50 3.01
CA ALA A 110 0.08 2.38 1.91
C ALA A 110 -1.43 2.65 1.90
N VAL A 111 -2.29 1.65 2.13
CA VAL A 111 -3.75 1.86 2.18
C VAL A 111 -4.15 2.68 3.40
N THR A 112 -3.49 2.49 4.56
CA THR A 112 -3.70 3.38 5.73
C THR A 112 -3.27 4.80 5.40
N THR A 113 -2.14 4.99 4.72
CA THR A 113 -1.70 6.30 4.22
C THR A 113 -2.76 6.95 3.30
N ILE A 114 -3.33 6.20 2.34
CA ILE A 114 -4.36 6.72 1.43
C ILE A 114 -5.64 7.15 2.17
N HIS A 115 -6.06 6.40 3.19
CA HIS A 115 -7.27 6.71 3.96
C HIS A 115 -7.09 7.81 5.01
N SER A 116 -5.90 7.91 5.60
CA SER A 116 -5.59 8.90 6.64
C SER A 116 -5.04 10.21 6.08
N GLY A 117 -4.33 10.17 4.95
CA GLY A 117 -3.53 11.31 4.47
C GLY A 117 -2.24 11.52 5.26
N LEU A 118 -1.84 10.54 6.06
CA LEU A 118 -0.68 10.56 6.94
C LEU A 118 0.40 9.60 6.45
N THR A 119 1.66 9.85 6.79
CA THR A 119 2.76 8.91 6.52
C THR A 119 2.79 7.75 7.53
N PRO A 120 3.51 6.64 7.24
CA PRO A 120 3.59 5.48 8.13
C PRO A 120 3.93 5.80 9.58
N GLN A 121 4.89 6.71 9.82
CA GLN A 121 5.25 7.12 11.17
C GLN A 121 4.18 7.93 11.90
N GLU A 122 3.27 8.59 11.17
CA GLU A 122 2.20 9.41 11.73
C GLU A 122 0.93 8.61 12.01
N HIS A 123 0.56 7.66 11.14
CA HIS A 123 -0.59 6.77 11.40
C HIS A 123 -0.22 5.53 12.23
N GLY A 124 1.08 5.25 12.34
CA GLY A 124 1.60 4.25 13.26
C GLY A 124 1.49 2.80 12.80
N LEU A 125 1.02 2.51 11.58
CA LEU A 125 0.69 1.13 11.13
C LEU A 125 1.61 0.69 9.98
N PRO A 126 2.86 0.25 10.27
CA PRO A 126 3.86 0.07 9.22
C PRO A 126 3.67 -1.20 8.38
N GLU A 127 2.96 -2.23 8.87
CA GLU A 127 3.09 -3.57 8.30
C GLU A 127 1.85 -4.48 8.42
N TRP A 128 1.89 -5.60 7.68
CA TRP A 128 0.89 -6.68 7.72
C TRP A 128 0.96 -7.50 9.00
N TRP A 129 2.17 -7.88 9.44
CA TRP A 129 2.41 -8.46 10.76
C TRP A 129 3.13 -7.46 11.64
N VAL A 130 2.50 -7.09 12.74
CA VAL A 130 3.06 -6.09 13.65
C VAL A 130 2.95 -6.61 15.08
N TYR A 131 4.03 -6.45 15.84
CA TYR A 131 3.98 -6.64 17.28
C TYR A 131 3.27 -5.45 17.95
N PHE A 132 2.22 -5.75 18.70
CA PHE A 132 1.49 -4.77 19.51
C PHE A 132 1.85 -4.97 20.97
N GLU A 133 2.62 -4.03 21.52
CA GLU A 133 3.02 -4.05 22.93
C GLU A 133 1.81 -4.08 23.86
N GLU A 134 0.72 -3.39 23.53
CA GLU A 134 -0.48 -3.38 24.36
C GLU A 134 -1.17 -4.75 24.43
N LEU A 135 -0.94 -5.60 23.43
CA LEU A 135 -1.48 -6.95 23.33
C LEU A 135 -0.45 -8.03 23.64
N GLN A 136 0.82 -7.64 23.81
CA GLN A 136 2.00 -8.50 23.95
C GLN A 136 2.04 -9.64 22.92
N GLN A 137 1.65 -9.34 21.68
CA GLN A 137 1.56 -10.33 20.61
C GLN A 137 1.68 -9.71 19.22
N ILE A 138 2.06 -10.53 18.25
CA ILE A 138 1.99 -10.18 16.83
C ILE A 138 0.57 -10.40 16.34
N ILE A 139 0.01 -9.41 15.64
CA ILE A 139 -1.29 -9.52 14.99
C ILE A 139 -1.13 -9.35 13.47
N ILE A 140 -2.10 -9.89 12.74
CA ILE A 140 -2.33 -9.51 11.34
C ILE A 140 -3.22 -8.28 11.35
N THR A 141 -2.70 -7.15 10.89
CA THR A 141 -3.30 -5.83 11.07
C THR A 141 -4.64 -5.70 10.36
N LEU A 142 -4.69 -5.97 9.05
CA LEU A 142 -5.89 -5.83 8.22
C LEU A 142 -6.95 -6.90 8.51
N LEU A 143 -6.55 -8.08 8.97
CA LEU A 143 -7.48 -9.14 9.39
C LEU A 143 -7.86 -9.05 10.87
N PHE A 144 -7.26 -8.11 11.61
CA PHE A 144 -7.46 -7.85 13.03
C PHE A 144 -7.56 -9.11 13.90
N ARG A 145 -6.54 -9.96 13.80
CA ARG A 145 -6.48 -11.25 14.49
C ARG A 145 -5.06 -11.59 14.97
N PRO A 146 -4.90 -12.39 16.02
CA PRO A 146 -3.59 -12.92 16.42
C PRO A 146 -2.90 -13.71 15.30
N LEU A 147 -1.58 -13.85 15.41
CA LEU A 147 -0.77 -14.64 14.47
C LEU A 147 -1.22 -16.11 14.36
N ASP A 148 -1.67 -16.70 15.46
CA ASP A 148 -2.19 -18.07 15.57
C ASP A 148 -3.72 -18.16 15.41
N GLY A 149 -4.40 -17.03 15.23
CA GLY A 149 -5.82 -17.00 14.94
C GLY A 149 -6.17 -17.59 13.57
N ASP A 150 -7.44 -17.90 13.36
CA ASP A 150 -7.95 -18.44 12.09
C ASP A 150 -9.15 -17.66 11.55
N ARG A 151 -9.66 -16.69 12.32
CA ARG A 151 -10.85 -15.90 11.98
C ARG A 151 -10.52 -14.42 11.87
N VAL A 152 -11.05 -13.78 10.84
CA VAL A 152 -11.02 -12.31 10.68
C VAL A 152 -11.74 -11.66 11.86
N ASP A 153 -11.20 -10.56 12.35
CA ASP A 153 -11.68 -9.76 13.46
C ASP A 153 -11.80 -10.49 14.81
N GLN A 154 -11.07 -11.60 14.99
CA GLN A 154 -11.09 -12.38 16.23
C GLN A 154 -10.76 -11.54 17.48
N LEU A 155 -9.95 -10.49 17.35
CA LEU A 155 -9.61 -9.60 18.47
C LEU A 155 -10.83 -8.81 18.99
N LEU A 156 -11.86 -8.58 18.17
CA LEU A 156 -13.12 -7.95 18.61
C LEU A 156 -13.83 -8.79 19.67
N GLU A 157 -13.82 -10.11 19.50
CA GLU A 157 -14.46 -11.06 20.42
C GLU A 157 -13.80 -11.03 21.80
N SER A 158 -12.52 -10.64 21.85
CA SER A 158 -11.74 -10.45 23.08
C SER A 158 -11.83 -9.03 23.65
N GLY A 159 -12.69 -8.17 23.10
CA GLY A 159 -12.92 -6.80 23.57
C GLY A 159 -11.84 -5.80 23.15
N VAL A 160 -10.93 -6.16 22.23
CA VAL A 160 -9.90 -5.23 21.74
C VAL A 160 -10.55 -4.22 20.80
N SER A 161 -10.33 -2.93 21.08
CA SER A 161 -10.83 -1.87 20.21
C SER A 161 -10.02 -1.80 18.91
N PRO A 162 -10.69 -1.73 17.74
CA PRO A 162 -10.01 -1.49 16.45
C PRO A 162 -9.20 -0.20 16.40
N ARG A 163 -9.49 0.78 17.29
CA ARG A 163 -8.72 2.03 17.39
C ARG A 163 -7.25 1.80 17.76
N ILE A 164 -6.90 0.60 18.23
CA ILE A 164 -5.48 0.25 18.40
C ILE A 164 -4.74 0.26 17.06
N LEU A 165 -5.40 -0.08 15.93
CA LEU A 165 -4.79 -0.04 14.60
C LEU A 165 -4.50 1.40 14.18
N PHE A 166 -5.50 2.26 14.30
CA PHE A 166 -5.45 3.69 13.98
C PHE A 166 -6.47 4.46 14.83
N ASP A 167 -6.02 5.48 15.55
CA ASP A 167 -6.87 6.34 16.39
C ASP A 167 -6.89 7.82 15.96
N GLY A 168 -6.26 8.15 14.83
CA GLY A 168 -6.37 9.47 14.20
C GLY A 168 -7.70 9.70 13.49
N ASP A 169 -7.80 10.85 12.82
CA ASP A 169 -8.92 11.18 11.93
C ASP A 169 -8.55 10.85 10.47
N THR A 170 -9.57 10.49 9.69
CA THR A 170 -9.45 10.36 8.25
C THR A 170 -9.67 11.73 7.59
N TRP A 171 -9.13 11.93 6.40
CA TRP A 171 -9.38 13.17 5.65
C TRP A 171 -10.80 13.23 5.03
N TYR A 172 -11.59 12.16 5.17
CA TYR A 172 -12.99 12.11 4.71
C TYR A 172 -13.89 13.07 5.49
N GLY A 173 -13.67 13.23 6.79
CA GLY A 173 -14.41 14.20 7.61
C GLY A 173 -14.21 15.63 7.09
N ALA A 174 -12.96 16.02 6.83
CA ALA A 174 -12.62 17.33 6.29
C ALA A 174 -13.18 17.58 4.87
N LEU A 175 -13.24 16.54 4.03
CA LEU A 175 -13.96 16.61 2.75
C LEU A 175 -15.46 16.85 2.94
N GLY A 176 -16.08 16.13 3.89
CA GLY A 176 -17.49 16.28 4.22
C GLY A 176 -17.85 17.68 4.70
N GLU A 177 -17.02 18.27 5.57
CA GLU A 177 -17.14 19.67 6.03
C GLU A 177 -17.04 20.67 4.87
N SER A 178 -16.29 20.31 3.81
CA SER A 178 -16.19 21.09 2.57
C SER A 178 -17.33 20.83 1.58
N GLY A 179 -18.33 20.03 1.96
CA GLY A 179 -19.50 19.68 1.14
C GLY A 179 -19.23 18.62 0.07
N ILE A 180 -18.17 17.81 0.24
CA ILE A 180 -17.76 16.77 -0.72
C ILE A 180 -17.96 15.40 -0.08
N PRO A 181 -19.05 14.68 -0.37
CA PRO A 181 -19.24 13.33 0.14
C PRO A 181 -18.20 12.36 -0.45
N ALA A 182 -17.70 11.45 0.38
CA ALA A 182 -16.75 10.40 0.00
C ALA A 182 -17.41 9.02 0.00
N PHE A 183 -17.13 8.23 -1.05
CA PHE A 183 -17.63 6.88 -1.23
C PHE A 183 -16.46 5.90 -1.41
N ASN A 184 -16.36 4.90 -0.54
CA ASN A 184 -15.34 3.86 -0.62
C ASN A 184 -15.96 2.57 -1.16
N LEU A 185 -15.60 2.17 -2.37
CA LEU A 185 -15.98 0.89 -2.94
C LEU A 185 -15.02 -0.17 -2.41
N ILE A 186 -15.59 -1.12 -1.65
CA ILE A 186 -14.85 -2.14 -0.92
C ILE A 186 -15.47 -3.51 -1.17
N ASN A 187 -14.65 -4.57 -1.19
CA ASN A 187 -15.17 -5.93 -1.25
C ASN A 187 -16.10 -6.19 -0.06
N ASP A 188 -17.26 -6.79 -0.29
CA ASP A 188 -18.28 -7.07 0.73
C ASP A 188 -17.71 -7.84 1.93
N ALA A 189 -16.69 -8.68 1.69
CA ALA A 189 -15.97 -9.43 2.72
C ALA A 189 -15.29 -8.53 3.77
N PHE A 190 -14.92 -7.29 3.42
CA PHE A 190 -14.18 -6.38 4.30
C PHE A 190 -15.02 -5.21 4.83
N LYS A 191 -16.27 -5.02 4.35
CA LYS A 191 -17.10 -3.85 4.71
C LYS A 191 -17.36 -3.72 6.21
N ASN A 192 -17.45 -4.84 6.91
CA ASN A 192 -17.74 -4.90 8.34
C ASN A 192 -16.46 -5.18 9.16
N SER A 193 -15.28 -5.14 8.53
CA SER A 193 -14.04 -5.47 9.23
C SER A 193 -13.67 -4.41 10.26
N ALA A 194 -12.94 -4.82 11.30
CA ALA A 194 -12.42 -3.92 12.32
C ALA A 194 -11.54 -2.82 11.70
N TYR A 195 -10.67 -3.18 10.76
CA TYR A 195 -9.81 -2.23 10.04
C TYR A 195 -10.65 -1.20 9.27
N SER A 196 -11.60 -1.65 8.43
CA SER A 196 -12.48 -0.74 7.66
C SER A 196 -13.27 0.21 8.57
N SER A 197 -13.71 -0.25 9.75
CA SER A 197 -14.48 0.57 10.68
C SER A 197 -13.74 1.81 11.18
N VAL A 198 -12.40 1.77 11.21
CA VAL A 198 -11.57 2.90 11.65
C VAL A 198 -11.05 3.75 10.50
N VAL A 199 -10.51 3.13 9.44
CA VAL A 199 -9.89 3.90 8.34
C VAL A 199 -10.89 4.44 7.33
N LEU A 200 -12.12 3.91 7.28
CA LEU A 200 -13.17 4.42 6.39
C LEU A 200 -14.19 5.29 7.12
N LYS A 201 -13.92 5.66 8.38
CA LYS A 201 -14.73 6.59 9.16
C LYS A 201 -14.99 7.87 8.35
N ASP A 202 -16.20 8.41 8.49
CA ASP A 202 -16.69 9.61 7.80
C ASP A 202 -16.82 9.50 6.27
N SER A 203 -16.80 8.27 5.74
CA SER A 203 -17.14 7.97 4.34
C SER A 203 -18.32 7.00 4.24
N THR A 204 -18.93 6.91 3.07
CA THR A 204 -19.95 5.89 2.77
C THR A 204 -19.30 4.68 2.12
N MET A 205 -19.37 3.51 2.77
CA MET A 205 -18.93 2.26 2.16
C MET A 205 -19.95 1.75 1.13
N VAL A 206 -19.48 1.37 -0.05
CA VAL A 206 -20.26 0.82 -1.15
C VAL A 206 -19.74 -0.60 -1.43
N PRO A 207 -20.34 -1.64 -0.85
CA PRO A 207 -19.81 -3.00 -0.97
C PRO A 207 -20.02 -3.57 -2.38
N PHE A 208 -19.09 -4.42 -2.82
CA PHE A 208 -19.21 -5.16 -4.08
C PHE A 208 -18.70 -6.60 -3.95
N VAL A 209 -19.04 -7.44 -4.93
CA VAL A 209 -18.48 -8.80 -5.08
C VAL A 209 -17.95 -8.96 -6.50
N GLY A 210 -16.67 -9.31 -6.62
CA GLY A 210 -15.98 -9.51 -7.89
C GLY A 210 -15.87 -8.26 -8.76
N ALA A 211 -15.18 -8.37 -9.91
CA ALA A 211 -14.86 -7.22 -10.76
C ALA A 211 -16.13 -6.61 -11.39
N SER A 212 -17.09 -7.46 -11.78
CA SER A 212 -18.38 -7.02 -12.31
C SER A 212 -19.17 -6.23 -11.28
N GLY A 213 -19.14 -6.66 -10.01
CA GLY A 213 -19.74 -5.93 -8.91
C GLY A 213 -19.10 -4.57 -8.70
N LEU A 214 -17.76 -4.50 -8.65
CA LEU A 214 -17.02 -3.24 -8.50
C LEU A 214 -17.41 -2.25 -9.59
N VAL A 215 -17.33 -2.65 -10.85
CA VAL A 215 -17.58 -1.76 -11.99
C VAL A 215 -19.03 -1.29 -12.01
N LYS A 216 -20.00 -2.18 -11.75
CA LYS A 216 -21.42 -1.78 -11.72
C LYS A 216 -21.75 -0.89 -10.54
N ALA A 217 -21.21 -1.17 -9.36
CA ALA A 217 -21.39 -0.31 -8.19
C ALA A 217 -20.82 1.10 -8.44
N LEU A 218 -19.63 1.19 -9.04
CA LEU A 218 -18.98 2.45 -9.39
C LEU A 218 -19.81 3.27 -10.37
N CYS A 219 -20.18 2.68 -11.51
CA CYS A 219 -20.98 3.36 -12.53
C CYS A 219 -22.34 3.81 -11.98
N SER A 220 -23.00 2.95 -11.19
CA SER A 220 -24.28 3.28 -10.57
C SER A 220 -24.13 4.47 -9.61
N LYS A 221 -23.15 4.43 -8.71
CA LYS A 221 -22.97 5.49 -7.71
C LYS A 221 -22.53 6.82 -8.35
N LEU A 222 -21.67 6.77 -9.36
CA LEU A 222 -21.30 7.95 -10.15
C LEU A 222 -22.50 8.58 -10.86
N THR A 223 -23.46 7.80 -11.32
CA THR A 223 -24.66 8.32 -11.99
C THR A 223 -25.68 8.87 -10.99
N GLU A 224 -25.80 8.23 -9.82
CA GLU A 224 -26.73 8.61 -8.76
C GLU A 224 -26.35 9.93 -8.08
N VAL A 225 -25.06 10.14 -7.80
CA VAL A 225 -24.58 11.24 -6.97
C VAL A 225 -24.27 12.48 -7.81
N ALA A 226 -24.70 13.65 -7.37
CA ALA A 226 -24.34 14.93 -8.01
C ALA A 226 -22.91 15.36 -7.66
N SER A 227 -22.25 16.12 -8.53
CA SER A 227 -20.96 16.75 -8.20
C SER A 227 -21.12 17.87 -7.14
N PRO A 228 -20.14 18.08 -6.24
CA PRO A 228 -18.89 17.34 -6.13
C PRO A 228 -19.03 16.03 -5.34
N ALA A 229 -18.19 15.04 -5.64
CA ALA A 229 -18.10 13.79 -4.87
C ALA A 229 -16.77 13.07 -5.11
N TYR A 230 -16.25 12.42 -4.07
CA TYR A 230 -15.05 11.60 -4.14
C TYR A 230 -15.41 10.11 -4.08
N PHE A 231 -14.77 9.31 -4.92
CA PHE A 231 -14.92 7.86 -4.98
C PHE A 231 -13.54 7.22 -4.93
N LEU A 232 -13.32 6.28 -4.02
CA LEU A 232 -12.14 5.42 -4.02
C LEU A 232 -12.61 3.98 -4.25
N ALA A 233 -12.15 3.36 -5.34
CA ALA A 233 -12.38 1.96 -5.65
C ALA A 233 -11.09 1.18 -5.50
N TYR A 234 -11.09 0.17 -4.63
CA TYR A 234 -9.95 -0.68 -4.36
C TYR A 234 -10.15 -2.07 -4.98
N TRP A 235 -9.15 -2.55 -5.71
CA TRP A 235 -9.13 -3.90 -6.29
C TRP A 235 -7.87 -4.66 -5.86
N GLY A 236 -8.03 -5.65 -4.99
CA GLY A 236 -6.95 -6.41 -4.35
C GLY A 236 -6.51 -7.70 -5.07
N GLU A 237 -7.28 -8.18 -6.05
CA GLU A 237 -7.07 -9.55 -6.58
C GLU A 237 -5.78 -9.69 -7.42
N ILE A 238 -5.27 -8.60 -7.99
CA ILE A 238 -4.01 -8.61 -8.76
C ILE A 238 -2.85 -9.02 -7.85
N ASP A 239 -2.72 -8.39 -6.68
CA ASP A 239 -1.71 -8.73 -5.68
C ASP A 239 -1.90 -10.15 -5.14
N GLY A 240 -3.13 -10.53 -4.76
CA GLY A 240 -3.43 -11.86 -4.22
C GLY A 240 -3.06 -13.00 -5.19
N VAL A 241 -3.35 -12.83 -6.49
CA VAL A 241 -2.97 -13.78 -7.54
C VAL A 241 -1.45 -13.80 -7.71
N ALA A 242 -0.79 -12.65 -7.69
CA ALA A 242 0.66 -12.58 -7.83
C ALA A 242 1.40 -13.20 -6.65
N HIS A 243 0.92 -13.05 -5.41
CA HIS A 243 1.46 -13.77 -4.25
C HIS A 243 1.38 -15.29 -4.45
N SER A 244 0.24 -15.77 -4.96
CA SER A 244 -0.05 -17.20 -5.07
C SER A 244 0.65 -17.88 -6.25
N TYR A 245 0.77 -17.18 -7.39
CA TYR A 245 1.20 -17.76 -8.66
C TYR A 245 2.43 -17.07 -9.28
N GLY A 246 2.86 -15.95 -8.71
CA GLY A 246 3.97 -15.13 -9.20
C GLY A 246 3.51 -14.06 -10.18
N VAL A 247 4.20 -12.92 -10.15
CA VAL A 247 4.02 -11.82 -11.11
C VAL A 247 4.29 -12.33 -12.53
N HIS A 248 3.49 -11.92 -13.50
CA HIS A 248 3.58 -12.31 -14.92
C HIS A 248 3.26 -13.78 -15.24
N SER A 249 2.80 -14.57 -14.28
CA SER A 249 2.30 -15.93 -14.51
C SER A 249 1.02 -15.94 -15.36
N GLU A 250 0.63 -17.12 -15.88
CA GLU A 250 -0.63 -17.26 -16.61
C GLU A 250 -1.86 -16.85 -15.77
N PRO A 251 -1.99 -17.27 -14.48
CA PRO A 251 -3.08 -16.78 -13.62
C PRO A 251 -3.07 -15.26 -13.44
N TYR A 252 -1.89 -14.65 -13.26
CA TYR A 252 -1.74 -13.20 -13.15
C TYR A 252 -2.23 -12.48 -14.41
N ILE A 253 -1.84 -12.97 -15.58
CA ILE A 253 -2.28 -12.42 -16.87
C ILE A 253 -3.79 -12.58 -17.04
N ALA A 254 -4.36 -13.72 -16.63
CA ALA A 254 -5.80 -13.95 -16.70
C ALA A 254 -6.59 -12.96 -15.83
N GLU A 255 -6.08 -12.61 -14.65
CA GLU A 255 -6.69 -11.58 -13.80
C GLU A 255 -6.70 -10.20 -14.47
N LEU A 256 -5.61 -9.82 -15.16
CA LEU A 256 -5.57 -8.59 -15.96
C LEU A 256 -6.54 -8.64 -17.15
N GLU A 257 -6.65 -9.79 -17.82
CA GLU A 257 -7.60 -10.02 -18.94
C GLU A 257 -9.06 -10.00 -18.49
N LEU A 258 -9.33 -10.27 -17.22
CA LEU A 258 -10.65 -10.13 -16.62
C LEU A 258 -10.96 -8.67 -16.31
N LEU A 259 -10.06 -7.98 -15.61
CA LEU A 259 -10.32 -6.63 -15.07
C LEU A 259 -10.22 -5.53 -16.14
N LEU A 260 -9.11 -5.46 -16.88
CA LEU A 260 -8.81 -4.29 -17.72
C LEU A 260 -9.79 -4.13 -18.90
N PRO A 261 -10.16 -5.19 -19.63
CA PRO A 261 -11.21 -5.09 -20.65
C PRO A 261 -12.59 -4.76 -20.07
N LEU A 262 -12.89 -5.23 -18.86
CA LEU A 262 -14.14 -4.90 -18.18
C LEU A 262 -14.20 -3.42 -17.79
N LEU A 263 -13.12 -2.86 -17.24
CA LEU A 263 -13.00 -1.43 -16.98
C LEU A 263 -13.14 -0.61 -18.26
N GLN A 264 -12.45 -1.00 -19.33
CA GLN A 264 -12.56 -0.31 -20.62
C GLN A 264 -14.02 -0.27 -21.12
N LYS A 265 -14.66 -1.43 -21.20
CA LYS A 265 -15.97 -1.56 -21.84
C LYS A 265 -17.12 -1.08 -20.96
N GLU A 266 -17.13 -1.44 -19.69
CA GLU A 266 -18.27 -1.20 -18.79
C GLU A 266 -18.14 0.06 -17.96
N PHE A 267 -16.92 0.53 -17.69
CA PHE A 267 -16.68 1.78 -16.98
C PHE A 267 -16.41 2.93 -17.94
N ILE A 268 -15.40 2.84 -18.82
CA ILE A 268 -15.03 3.97 -19.69
C ILE A 268 -16.08 4.21 -20.78
N GLU A 269 -16.33 3.22 -21.65
CA GLU A 269 -17.16 3.40 -22.85
C GLU A 269 -18.67 3.54 -22.57
N ARG A 270 -19.14 2.99 -21.45
CA ARG A 270 -20.58 2.94 -21.10
C ARG A 270 -21.02 4.01 -20.10
N LEU A 271 -20.11 4.77 -19.52
CA LEU A 271 -20.48 5.86 -18.62
C LEU A 271 -21.19 6.97 -19.42
N PRO A 272 -22.34 7.50 -18.95
CA PRO A 272 -23.02 8.57 -19.66
C PRO A 272 -22.10 9.78 -19.89
N GLY A 273 -22.09 10.33 -21.11
CA GLY A 273 -21.14 11.38 -21.51
C GLY A 273 -21.08 12.58 -20.54
N LYS A 274 -22.24 13.04 -20.05
CA LYS A 274 -22.28 14.10 -19.04
C LYS A 274 -21.54 13.74 -17.74
N VAL A 275 -21.69 12.50 -17.27
CA VAL A 275 -20.98 12.02 -16.07
C VAL A 275 -19.49 11.90 -16.36
N ALA A 276 -19.12 11.43 -17.57
CA ALA A 276 -17.73 11.29 -18.00
C ALA A 276 -17.01 12.64 -18.17
N GLU A 277 -17.70 13.69 -18.62
CA GLU A 277 -17.18 15.07 -18.69
C GLU A 277 -16.92 15.67 -17.31
N GLU A 278 -17.80 15.37 -16.34
CA GLU A 278 -17.71 15.87 -14.97
C GLU A 278 -16.75 15.06 -14.07
N THR A 279 -16.16 13.96 -14.55
CA THR A 279 -15.39 13.02 -13.72
C THR A 279 -13.92 12.93 -14.13
N VAL A 280 -13.03 13.20 -13.17
CA VAL A 280 -11.59 12.90 -13.26
C VAL A 280 -11.35 11.49 -12.71
N LEU A 281 -10.58 10.69 -13.44
CA LEU A 281 -10.14 9.36 -13.04
C LEU A 281 -8.63 9.41 -12.75
N LEU A 282 -8.27 9.03 -11.53
CA LEU A 282 -6.91 8.70 -11.10
C LEU A 282 -6.80 7.19 -10.99
N VAL A 283 -5.76 6.58 -11.58
CA VAL A 283 -5.45 5.15 -11.42
C VAL A 283 -4.06 5.03 -10.86
N PHE A 284 -3.90 4.28 -9.78
CA PHE A 284 -2.61 4.07 -9.14
C PHE A 284 -2.54 2.72 -8.42
N ALA A 285 -1.37 2.39 -7.90
CA ALA A 285 -1.16 1.24 -7.03
C ALA A 285 -0.57 1.70 -5.69
N ASP A 286 -0.75 0.87 -4.68
CA ASP A 286 -0.16 1.04 -3.36
C ASP A 286 1.30 0.57 -3.32
N HIS A 287 1.64 -0.50 -4.02
CA HIS A 287 3.00 -0.96 -4.28
C HIS A 287 3.08 -1.70 -5.62
N GLY A 288 4.31 -1.98 -6.06
CA GLY A 288 4.56 -3.03 -7.04
C GLY A 288 4.91 -4.35 -6.36
N GLN A 289 5.57 -5.24 -7.08
CA GLN A 289 5.85 -6.60 -6.59
C GLN A 289 6.96 -7.25 -7.40
N ILE A 290 7.73 -8.10 -6.74
CA ILE A 290 8.79 -8.91 -7.36
C ILE A 290 8.45 -10.40 -7.33
N SER A 291 8.98 -11.16 -8.28
CA SER A 291 8.97 -12.62 -8.23
C SER A 291 10.03 -13.11 -7.25
N VAL A 292 9.68 -14.07 -6.38
CA VAL A 292 10.60 -14.68 -5.41
C VAL A 292 10.58 -16.20 -5.56
N ASP A 293 11.66 -16.86 -5.16
CA ASP A 293 11.72 -18.33 -5.08
C ASP A 293 11.68 -18.77 -3.61
N PRO A 294 10.59 -19.43 -3.15
CA PRO A 294 10.51 -19.98 -1.81
C PRO A 294 11.69 -20.84 -1.38
N LYS A 295 12.38 -21.51 -2.32
CA LYS A 295 13.53 -22.37 -2.04
C LYS A 295 14.78 -21.59 -1.64
N GLU A 296 14.89 -20.35 -2.08
CA GLU A 296 16.00 -19.44 -1.77
C GLU A 296 15.75 -18.62 -0.49
N THR A 297 14.61 -18.84 0.18
CA THR A 297 14.25 -18.16 1.43
C THR A 297 15.26 -18.48 2.54
N ILE A 298 15.75 -17.42 3.20
CA ILE A 298 16.62 -17.55 4.36
C ILE A 298 15.77 -17.64 5.63
N TYR A 299 15.93 -18.74 6.36
CA TYR A 299 15.17 -19.00 7.58
C TYR A 299 15.95 -18.50 8.81
N LEU A 300 15.43 -17.45 9.45
CA LEU A 300 16.06 -16.76 10.58
C LEU A 300 16.18 -17.66 11.82
N ASN A 301 15.24 -18.58 12.02
CA ASN A 301 15.29 -19.57 13.10
C ASN A 301 16.46 -20.58 12.96
N LYS A 302 17.15 -20.62 11.82
CA LYS A 302 18.37 -21.43 11.61
C LYS A 302 19.64 -20.77 12.17
N PHE A 303 19.56 -19.56 12.72
CA PHE A 303 20.67 -18.88 13.38
C PHE A 303 20.48 -18.92 14.92
N PRO A 304 21.08 -19.88 15.65
CA PRO A 304 20.85 -20.02 17.09
C PRO A 304 21.23 -18.78 17.89
N LYS A 305 22.27 -18.05 17.46
CA LYS A 305 22.68 -16.79 18.10
C LYS A 305 21.61 -15.71 17.97
N LEU A 306 20.95 -15.58 16.81
CA LEU A 306 19.82 -14.67 16.65
C LEU A 306 18.68 -15.06 17.59
N VAL A 307 18.28 -16.33 17.60
CA VAL A 307 17.18 -16.83 18.44
C VAL A 307 17.44 -16.56 19.93
N ALA A 308 18.68 -16.73 20.39
CA ALA A 308 19.06 -16.43 21.77
C ALA A 308 18.98 -14.93 22.10
N ASN A 309 19.26 -14.07 21.12
CA ASN A 309 19.30 -12.62 21.27
C ASN A 309 17.93 -11.94 21.11
N LEU A 310 16.92 -12.62 20.56
CA LEU A 310 15.55 -12.10 20.49
C LEU A 310 15.05 -11.74 21.90
N ARG A 311 14.28 -10.64 21.99
CA ARG A 311 13.70 -10.18 23.26
C ARG A 311 12.72 -11.22 23.80
N THR A 312 12.73 -11.42 25.11
CA THR A 312 11.76 -12.26 25.81
C THR A 312 10.58 -11.41 26.25
N GLY A 313 9.37 -11.83 25.89
CA GLY A 313 8.13 -11.18 26.29
C GLY A 313 7.77 -11.45 27.75
N PRO A 314 6.74 -10.77 28.30
CA PRO A 314 6.29 -10.97 29.67
C PRO A 314 5.76 -12.38 29.98
N ASP A 315 5.38 -13.13 28.96
CA ASP A 315 4.97 -14.54 29.03
C ASP A 315 6.15 -15.52 29.15
N GLY A 316 7.38 -15.02 29.06
CA GLY A 316 8.61 -15.82 29.11
C GLY A 316 9.02 -16.42 27.76
N GLU A 317 8.27 -16.15 26.69
CA GLU A 317 8.57 -16.64 25.34
C GLU A 317 9.33 -15.59 24.52
N LYS A 318 10.02 -16.02 23.46
CA LYS A 318 10.70 -15.07 22.56
C LYS A 318 9.68 -14.32 21.71
N ILE A 319 9.80 -13.00 21.65
CA ILE A 319 9.11 -12.18 20.66
C ILE A 319 9.67 -12.55 19.30
N LEU A 320 8.85 -13.19 18.49
CA LEU A 320 9.26 -13.63 17.15
C LEU A 320 9.51 -12.41 16.25
N PRO A 321 10.33 -12.53 15.19
CA PRO A 321 10.41 -11.51 14.14
C PRO A 321 9.03 -11.19 13.56
N TRP A 322 8.78 -9.96 13.10
CA TRP A 322 7.53 -9.56 12.43
C TRP A 322 7.82 -8.73 11.17
N GLY A 323 6.79 -8.15 10.56
CA GLY A 323 6.84 -7.53 9.23
C GLY A 323 6.61 -8.53 8.11
N SER A 324 7.04 -8.20 6.90
CA SER A 324 6.90 -9.05 5.73
C SER A 324 8.15 -9.91 5.47
N ALA A 325 8.13 -10.76 4.44
CA ALA A 325 9.34 -11.50 4.03
C ALA A 325 10.39 -10.61 3.33
N ARG A 326 10.06 -9.33 3.09
CA ARG A 326 10.88 -8.30 2.43
C ARG A 326 11.31 -7.17 3.37
N ASP A 327 10.76 -7.12 4.58
CA ASP A 327 11.06 -6.13 5.63
C ASP A 327 10.88 -6.80 7.01
N VAL A 328 11.92 -7.45 7.52
CA VAL A 328 11.79 -8.16 8.81
C VAL A 328 12.22 -7.25 9.96
N PHE A 329 11.31 -7.04 10.90
CA PHE A 329 11.53 -6.32 12.16
C PHE A 329 11.86 -7.29 13.29
N LEU A 330 12.82 -6.91 14.13
CA LEU A 330 13.28 -7.70 15.27
C LEU A 330 13.28 -6.87 16.55
N ALA A 331 12.79 -7.43 17.64
CA ALA A 331 13.12 -6.99 18.99
C ALA A 331 14.22 -7.88 19.57
N VAL A 332 15.26 -7.27 20.12
CA VAL A 332 16.38 -7.96 20.78
C VAL A 332 16.45 -7.58 22.26
N GLU A 333 17.12 -8.40 23.05
CA GLU A 333 17.36 -8.13 24.47
C GLU A 333 18.21 -6.87 24.67
N GLU A 334 17.99 -6.20 25.80
CA GLU A 334 18.80 -5.05 26.19
C GLU A 334 20.29 -5.45 26.27
N GLY A 335 21.16 -4.62 25.70
CA GLY A 335 22.60 -4.89 25.60
C GLY A 335 23.01 -5.89 24.52
N ARG A 336 22.07 -6.47 23.76
CA ARG A 336 22.37 -7.41 22.65
C ARG A 336 22.30 -6.77 21.26
N LEU A 337 21.91 -5.50 21.15
CA LEU A 337 21.70 -4.83 19.86
C LEU A 337 22.94 -4.84 18.96
N ASP A 338 24.04 -4.24 19.41
CA ASP A 338 25.23 -4.08 18.57
C ASP A 338 25.89 -5.42 18.20
N GLU A 339 25.90 -6.40 19.12
CA GLU A 339 26.43 -7.73 18.82
C GLU A 339 25.54 -8.53 17.85
N THR A 340 24.22 -8.28 17.87
CA THR A 340 23.27 -8.91 16.94
C THR A 340 23.42 -8.32 15.55
N ILE A 341 23.53 -6.99 15.45
CA ILE A 341 23.76 -6.30 14.18
C ILE A 341 25.08 -6.75 13.56
N THR A 342 26.17 -6.77 14.34
CA THR A 342 27.47 -7.23 13.86
C THR A 342 27.37 -8.66 13.32
N PHE A 343 26.77 -9.56 14.09
CA PHE A 343 26.57 -10.95 13.68
C PHE A 343 25.73 -11.08 12.41
N LEU A 344 24.59 -10.40 12.33
CA LEU A 344 23.70 -10.47 11.17
C LEU A 344 24.34 -9.88 9.93
N THR A 345 25.09 -8.79 10.07
CA THR A 345 25.82 -8.14 8.97
C THR A 345 26.87 -9.09 8.39
N GLU A 346 27.61 -9.82 9.23
CA GLU A 346 28.60 -10.81 8.79
C GLU A 346 27.94 -12.03 8.12
N VAL A 347 26.92 -12.64 8.74
CA VAL A 347 26.35 -13.90 8.23
C VAL A 347 25.41 -13.72 7.04
N LEU A 348 24.90 -12.50 6.84
CA LEU A 348 24.00 -12.15 5.74
C LEU A 348 24.65 -11.18 4.73
N GLU A 349 25.98 -11.07 4.76
CA GLU A 349 26.74 -10.19 3.87
C GLU A 349 26.34 -10.38 2.40
N GLY A 350 26.06 -9.25 1.71
CA GLY A 350 25.64 -9.23 0.32
C GLY A 350 24.24 -9.78 0.03
N LYS A 351 23.49 -10.21 1.06
CA LYS A 351 22.14 -10.78 0.92
C LYS A 351 21.07 -9.96 1.62
N VAL A 352 21.40 -9.35 2.75
CA VAL A 352 20.45 -8.61 3.58
C VAL A 352 21.12 -7.37 4.14
N ARG A 353 20.46 -6.21 3.98
CA ARG A 353 20.83 -4.98 4.67
C ARG A 353 20.29 -5.02 6.09
N VAL A 354 21.17 -4.80 7.06
CA VAL A 354 20.85 -4.79 8.49
C VAL A 354 20.90 -3.35 8.98
N LEU A 355 19.77 -2.82 9.44
CA LEU A 355 19.63 -1.43 9.87
C LEU A 355 19.15 -1.37 11.32
N LYS A 356 19.60 -0.37 12.08
CA LYS A 356 18.89 0.01 13.30
C LYS A 356 17.60 0.72 12.90
N THR A 357 16.50 0.37 13.56
CA THR A 357 15.19 1.00 13.29
C THR A 357 15.19 2.48 13.66
N ASP A 358 15.92 2.87 14.71
CA ASP A 358 16.04 4.27 15.14
C ASP A 358 16.81 5.13 14.13
N GLU A 359 17.85 4.57 13.49
CA GLU A 359 18.57 5.21 12.39
C GLU A 359 17.67 5.34 11.16
N ALA A 360 16.98 4.27 10.76
CA ALA A 360 16.03 4.32 9.64
C ALA A 360 14.91 5.35 9.88
N LEU A 361 14.42 5.46 11.12
CA LEU A 361 13.44 6.46 11.51
C LEU A 361 14.00 7.89 11.41
N ARG A 362 15.21 8.14 11.94
CA ARG A 362 15.88 9.45 11.84
C ARG A 362 16.16 9.87 10.39
N ASP A 363 16.42 8.91 9.52
CA ASP A 363 16.67 9.12 8.10
C ASP A 363 15.39 9.39 7.27
N GLY A 364 14.22 9.48 7.92
CA GLY A 364 12.95 9.79 7.28
C GLY A 364 12.36 8.63 6.48
N MET A 365 12.83 7.40 6.73
CA MET A 365 12.44 6.23 5.93
C MET A 365 10.95 5.90 6.04
N PHE A 366 10.31 6.27 7.15
CA PHE A 366 8.90 5.96 7.43
C PHE A 366 7.96 7.17 7.31
N GLY A 367 8.46 8.33 6.88
CA GLY A 367 7.65 9.54 6.75
C GLY A 367 8.34 10.80 7.23
N HIS A 368 7.62 11.90 7.05
CA HIS A 368 7.94 13.19 7.65
C HIS A 368 6.69 13.63 8.40
N GLY A 369 6.85 14.14 9.63
CA GLY A 369 5.72 14.54 10.47
C GLY A 369 5.83 14.03 11.90
N GLY A 370 4.73 14.13 12.64
CA GLY A 370 4.68 13.74 14.05
C GLY A 370 4.85 12.24 14.23
N LEU A 371 5.73 11.83 15.15
CA LEU A 371 5.90 10.42 15.47
C LEU A 371 4.70 9.93 16.29
N HIS A 372 3.97 8.94 15.76
CA HIS A 372 2.89 8.29 16.47
C HIS A 372 3.44 7.58 17.72
N THR A 373 2.74 7.71 18.85
CA THR A 373 3.23 7.25 20.17
C THR A 373 3.53 5.75 20.23
N ARG A 374 2.85 4.95 19.39
CA ARG A 374 3.04 3.49 19.26
C ARG A 374 4.03 3.07 18.17
N PHE A 375 4.60 4.00 17.40
CA PHE A 375 5.31 3.61 16.17
C PHE A 375 6.63 2.91 16.45
N GLU A 376 7.45 3.45 17.37
CA GLU A 376 8.76 2.86 17.69
C GLU A 376 8.64 1.43 18.20
N SER A 377 7.67 1.15 19.09
CA SER A 377 7.45 -0.21 19.60
C SER A 377 6.97 -1.19 18.52
N ARG A 378 6.34 -0.70 17.45
CA ARG A 378 5.94 -1.50 16.28
C ARG A 378 7.08 -1.77 15.29
N LEU A 379 8.20 -1.05 15.37
CA LEU A 379 9.38 -1.30 14.54
C LEU A 379 10.38 -2.24 15.24
N GLY A 380 10.42 -2.24 16.57
CA GLY A 380 11.46 -2.99 17.29
C GLY A 380 12.80 -2.29 17.15
N ASP A 381 13.90 -3.06 17.16
CA ASP A 381 15.26 -2.53 17.26
C ASP A 381 16.08 -2.67 15.96
N ILE A 382 15.80 -3.70 15.15
CA ILE A 382 16.54 -4.01 13.91
C ILE A 382 15.55 -4.23 12.77
N LEU A 383 15.83 -3.61 11.63
CA LEU A 383 15.17 -3.84 10.35
C LEU A 383 16.12 -4.60 9.41
N LEU A 384 15.61 -5.70 8.83
CA LEU A 384 16.30 -6.51 7.84
C LEU A 384 15.64 -6.36 6.48
N LEU A 385 16.40 -5.93 5.47
CA LEU A 385 15.93 -5.77 4.09
C LEU A 385 16.67 -6.74 3.17
N PRO A 386 16.03 -7.79 2.65
CA PRO A 386 16.65 -8.71 1.71
C PRO A 386 16.94 -8.00 0.38
N GLU A 387 18.13 -8.25 -0.18
CA GLU A 387 18.56 -7.71 -1.46
C GLU A 387 18.01 -8.54 -2.64
N GLY A 388 17.84 -7.90 -3.80
CA GLY A 388 17.31 -8.56 -5.00
C GLY A 388 15.98 -9.26 -4.74
N ASN A 389 15.89 -10.54 -5.11
CA ASN A 389 14.66 -11.34 -5.01
C ASN A 389 14.66 -12.30 -3.80
N LEU A 390 15.57 -12.11 -2.85
CA LEU A 390 15.64 -12.94 -1.64
C LEU A 390 14.47 -12.65 -0.69
N THR A 391 14.18 -13.61 0.17
CA THR A 391 13.18 -13.47 1.22
C THR A 391 13.76 -13.94 2.55
N LEU A 392 13.27 -13.35 3.63
CA LEU A 392 13.53 -13.79 5.00
C LEU A 392 12.27 -14.40 5.58
N TRP A 393 12.42 -15.44 6.39
CA TRP A 393 11.30 -16.05 7.08
C TRP A 393 11.68 -16.55 8.47
N TYR A 394 10.69 -16.58 9.37
CA TYR A 394 10.81 -17.26 10.64
C TYR A 394 9.64 -18.25 10.75
N GLU A 395 9.94 -19.53 10.98
CA GLU A 395 8.93 -20.57 11.09
C GLU A 395 7.88 -20.24 12.16
N ARG A 396 6.60 -20.20 11.76
CA ARG A 396 5.48 -19.94 12.67
C ARG A 396 4.85 -21.26 13.14
N PRO A 397 4.11 -21.29 14.26
CA PRO A 397 3.41 -22.49 14.73
C PRO A 397 2.53 -23.15 13.66
N HIS A 398 1.76 -22.36 12.91
CA HIS A 398 0.83 -22.85 11.87
C HIS A 398 1.28 -22.56 10.43
N ARG A 399 2.48 -21.97 10.26
CA ARG A 399 3.06 -21.66 8.95
C ARG A 399 4.57 -21.83 8.99
N LYS A 400 5.00 -23.09 8.91
CA LYS A 400 6.41 -23.47 8.96
C LYS A 400 7.13 -22.98 7.71
N GLU A 401 6.60 -23.31 6.54
CA GLU A 401 7.26 -22.99 5.27
C GLU A 401 6.77 -21.67 4.69
N PHE A 402 7.70 -20.93 4.09
CA PHE A 402 7.38 -19.83 3.19
C PHE A 402 7.01 -20.41 1.81
N SER A 403 5.97 -19.86 1.18
CA SER A 403 5.37 -20.46 -0.02
C SER A 403 4.92 -19.45 -1.08
N MET A 404 5.11 -18.15 -0.87
CA MET A 404 4.65 -17.13 -1.83
C MET A 404 5.61 -17.03 -3.01
N LEU A 405 5.08 -16.77 -4.20
CA LEU A 405 5.85 -16.64 -5.46
C LEU A 405 5.99 -15.19 -5.91
N GLY A 406 5.13 -14.31 -5.44
CA GLY A 406 5.26 -12.86 -5.52
C GLY A 406 5.42 -12.27 -4.12
N MET A 407 6.22 -11.23 -3.96
CA MET A 407 6.36 -10.48 -2.70
C MET A 407 6.64 -9.01 -2.95
N HIS A 408 6.34 -8.22 -1.93
CA HIS A 408 6.61 -6.79 -1.85
C HIS A 408 6.90 -6.41 -0.39
N GLY A 409 7.26 -5.15 -0.15
CA GLY A 409 7.51 -4.55 1.17
C GLY A 409 8.88 -3.89 1.27
N GLY A 410 9.82 -4.30 0.40
CA GLY A 410 11.18 -3.79 0.35
C GLY A 410 11.33 -2.47 -0.42
N LEU A 411 12.59 -2.11 -0.70
CA LEU A 411 12.95 -0.85 -1.37
C LEU A 411 13.35 -1.04 -2.85
N SER A 412 13.13 -2.21 -3.46
CA SER A 412 13.50 -2.38 -4.87
C SER A 412 12.66 -1.45 -5.77
N PRO A 413 13.18 -1.02 -6.93
CA PRO A 413 12.40 -0.19 -7.85
C PRO A 413 11.06 -0.82 -8.26
N ASP A 414 11.00 -2.15 -8.43
CA ASP A 414 9.79 -2.89 -8.79
C ASP A 414 8.77 -2.98 -7.64
N GLU A 415 9.18 -2.84 -6.38
CA GLU A 415 8.28 -2.77 -5.23
C GLU A 415 7.82 -1.31 -4.98
N MET A 416 8.73 -0.36 -5.15
CA MET A 416 8.52 1.03 -4.74
C MET A 416 7.90 1.92 -5.81
N LEU A 417 8.17 1.71 -7.10
CA LEU A 417 7.60 2.56 -8.14
C LEU A 417 6.19 2.09 -8.51
N VAL A 418 5.22 2.98 -8.38
CA VAL A 418 3.82 2.74 -8.73
C VAL A 418 3.34 3.74 -9.78
N PRO A 419 2.40 3.36 -10.66
CA PRO A 419 1.84 4.29 -11.63
C PRO A 419 0.95 5.31 -10.92
N LEU A 420 0.96 6.54 -11.43
CA LEU A 420 -0.11 7.51 -11.26
C LEU A 420 -0.57 7.93 -12.65
N ALA A 421 -1.71 7.41 -13.07
CA ALA A 421 -2.37 7.78 -14.31
C ALA A 421 -3.55 8.71 -14.02
N ALA A 422 -3.73 9.75 -14.85
CA ALA A 422 -4.83 10.68 -14.68
C ALA A 422 -5.41 11.14 -16.02
N ALA A 423 -6.74 11.24 -16.09
CA ALA A 423 -7.47 11.82 -17.22
C ALA A 423 -8.89 12.22 -16.79
N ARG A 424 -9.56 13.06 -17.59
CA ARG A 424 -11.03 13.11 -17.56
C ARG A 424 -11.57 11.87 -18.26
N ILE A 425 -12.64 11.26 -17.74
CA ILE A 425 -13.16 10.01 -18.33
C ILE A 425 -13.60 10.21 -19.78
N SER A 426 -14.19 11.38 -20.10
CA SER A 426 -14.58 11.74 -21.48
C SER A 426 -13.41 11.75 -22.46
N ASP A 427 -12.20 12.13 -22.04
CA ASP A 427 -11.00 12.07 -22.91
C ASP A 427 -10.59 10.62 -23.20
N LEU A 428 -10.92 9.71 -22.28
CA LEU A 428 -10.71 8.28 -22.43
C LEU A 428 -11.83 7.58 -23.20
N GLN A 429 -12.93 8.23 -23.63
CA GLN A 429 -14.03 7.56 -24.34
C GLN A 429 -13.75 7.26 -25.81
#